data_AF-A0A6I4Q6R6-F1
#
_entry.id   AF-A0A6I4Q6R6-F1
#
_cell.length_a   1.000
_cell.length_b   1.000
_cell.length_c   1.000
_cell.angle_alpha   90.00
_cell.angle_beta   90.00
_cell.angle_gamma   90.00
#
_symmetry.space_group_name_H-M   'P 1'
#
loop_
_entity.id
_entity.type
_entity.pdbx_description
1 polymer ?
#
loop_
_entity_poly.entity_id
_entity_poly.type
_entity_poly.pdbx_seq_one_letter_code
_entity_poly.pdbx_strand_id
1 'polypeptide(L)'
;MLTVTQESWILKRKELSECQSTTLIFSAKESIFKAVFNQTNGNIHLKSSALTDLDNVYNILLFKIDPELVKKYKLPSLIKVNYLFCPPFVRTGVIIRSEKSKK
;
A
#
# COMPACT_ATOMS: atom_id res chain seq x y z
N MET A 1 -0.23 -15.68 1.49
CA MET A 1 -0.02 -14.26 1.88
C MET A 1 1.48 -14.03 1.88
N LEU A 2 2.01 -13.04 1.16
CA LEU A 2 3.46 -12.85 1.02
C LEU A 2 4.06 -12.19 2.29
N THR A 3 5.26 -12.62 2.70
CA THR A 3 5.99 -11.97 3.82
C THR A 3 6.63 -10.66 3.36
N VAL A 4 7.00 -9.76 4.28
CA VAL A 4 7.74 -8.51 3.96
C VAL A 4 9.02 -8.81 3.17
N THR A 5 9.67 -9.93 3.48
CA THR A 5 10.85 -10.46 2.78
C THR A 5 10.57 -10.86 1.32
N GLN A 6 9.32 -11.18 0.97
CA GLN A 6 8.92 -11.48 -0.42
C GLN A 6 8.53 -10.20 -1.18
N GLU A 7 7.94 -9.23 -0.50
CA GLU A 7 7.61 -7.92 -1.08
C GLU A 7 8.87 -7.11 -1.42
N SER A 8 9.94 -7.24 -0.62
CA SER A 8 11.22 -6.56 -0.88
C SER A 8 11.88 -7.00 -2.19
N TRP A 9 11.59 -8.20 -2.71
CA TRP A 9 12.09 -8.64 -4.02
C TRP A 9 11.55 -7.80 -5.17
N ILE A 10 10.31 -7.29 -5.05
CA ILE A 10 9.71 -6.40 -6.04
C ILE A 10 10.55 -5.11 -6.11
N LEU A 11 11.02 -4.62 -4.96
CA LEU A 11 11.83 -3.41 -4.86
C LEU A 11 13.32 -3.59 -5.19
N LYS A 12 13.82 -4.82 -5.39
CA LYS A 12 15.25 -5.04 -5.72
C LYS A 12 15.71 -4.34 -6.99
N ARG A 13 14.78 -4.04 -7.91
CA ARG A 13 15.06 -3.30 -9.16
C ARG A 13 15.35 -1.81 -8.95
N LYS A 14 15.16 -1.28 -7.74
CA LYS A 14 15.32 0.16 -7.42
C LYS A 14 16.67 0.52 -6.77
N GLU A 15 17.60 -0.44 -6.66
CA GLU A 15 18.89 -0.24 -5.97
C GLU A 15 18.76 0.30 -4.53
N LEU A 16 17.60 0.06 -3.91
CA LEU A 16 17.35 0.44 -2.52
C LEU A 16 18.01 -0.56 -1.57
N SER A 17 18.53 -0.06 -0.46
CA SER A 17 18.94 -0.93 0.63
C SER A 17 17.73 -1.70 1.20
N GLU A 18 18.00 -2.81 1.88
CA GLU A 18 16.95 -3.60 2.54
C GLU A 18 16.16 -2.76 3.56
N CYS A 19 16.85 -1.90 4.31
CA CYS A 19 16.25 -0.99 5.27
C CYS A 19 15.31 0.01 4.55
N GLN A 20 15.78 0.67 3.49
CA GLN A 20 14.97 1.61 2.71
C GLN A 20 13.73 0.93 2.10
N SER A 21 13.91 -0.28 1.56
CA SER A 21 12.82 -1.08 0.99
C SER A 21 11.76 -1.42 2.05
N THR A 22 12.21 -1.85 3.23
CA THR A 22 11.34 -2.20 4.35
C THR A 22 10.57 -0.97 4.85
N THR A 23 11.25 0.15 5.05
CA THR A 23 10.61 1.41 5.47
C THR A 23 9.58 1.90 4.45
N LEU A 24 9.90 1.82 3.16
CA LEU A 24 8.97 2.20 2.09
C LEU A 24 7.71 1.33 2.11
N ILE A 25 7.86 0.00 2.18
CA ILE A 25 6.71 -0.93 2.24
C ILE A 25 5.86 -0.66 3.47
N PHE A 26 6.49 -0.52 4.64
CA PHE A 26 5.77 -0.28 5.89
C PHE A 26 4.99 1.04 5.83
N SER A 27 5.64 2.13 5.42
CA SER A 27 5.01 3.44 5.26
C SER A 27 3.83 3.40 4.28
N ALA A 28 3.97 2.67 3.16
CA ALA A 28 2.90 2.53 2.18
C ALA A 28 1.68 1.79 2.77
N LYS A 29 1.90 0.72 3.54
CA LYS A 29 0.84 -0.02 4.23
C LYS A 29 0.13 0.84 5.29
N GLU A 30 0.88 1.66 6.03
CA GLU A 30 0.27 2.61 6.97
C GLU A 30 -0.59 3.66 6.26
N SER A 31 -0.14 4.17 5.10
CA SER A 31 -0.91 5.11 4.30
C SER A 31 -2.22 4.48 3.80
N ILE A 32 -2.19 3.21 3.36
CA ILE A 32 -3.40 2.46 3.02
C ILE A 32 -4.33 2.33 4.24
N PHE A 33 -3.80 1.89 5.39
CA PHE A 33 -4.57 1.76 6.63
C PHE A 33 -5.28 3.06 7.00
N LYS A 34 -4.56 4.19 6.98
CA LYS A 34 -5.11 5.53 7.27
C LYS A 34 -6.21 5.92 6.28
N ALA A 35 -6.01 5.67 4.99
CA ALA A 35 -6.97 6.04 3.96
C ALA A 35 -8.28 5.26 4.02
N VAL A 36 -8.26 4.02 4.53
CA VAL A 36 -9.48 3.20 4.69
C VAL A 36 -10.04 3.22 6.12
N PHE A 37 -9.38 3.90 7.06
CA PHE A 37 -9.70 3.81 8.50
C PHE A 37 -11.16 4.08 8.80
N ASN A 38 -11.72 5.17 8.26
CA ASN A 38 -13.12 5.55 8.47
C ASN A 38 -14.10 4.53 7.88
N GLN A 39 -13.73 3.85 6.80
CA GLN A 39 -14.57 2.86 6.12
C GLN A 39 -14.52 1.49 6.82
N THR A 40 -13.39 1.15 7.45
CA THR A 40 -13.19 -0.13 8.15
C THR A 40 -13.39 -0.04 9.66
N ASN A 41 -13.47 1.17 10.21
CA ASN A 41 -13.41 1.45 11.64
C ASN A 41 -12.18 0.80 12.30
N GLY A 42 -11.03 0.88 11.63
CA GLY A 42 -9.77 0.28 12.11
C GLY A 42 -9.69 -1.25 12.02
N ASN A 43 -10.70 -1.95 11.50
CA ASN A 43 -10.73 -3.42 11.42
C ASN A 43 -9.98 -3.98 10.20
N ILE A 44 -8.78 -3.47 9.95
CA ILE A 44 -7.88 -3.95 8.91
C ILE A 44 -6.46 -3.98 9.45
N HIS A 45 -5.68 -5.00 9.08
CA HIS A 45 -4.29 -5.13 9.50
C HIS A 45 -3.35 -4.74 8.37
N LEU A 46 -2.10 -4.35 8.69
CA LEU A 46 -1.09 -4.08 7.66
C LEU A 46 -0.86 -5.28 6.73
N LYS A 47 -0.98 -6.50 7.28
CA LYS A 47 -0.88 -7.76 6.52
C LYS A 47 -1.98 -7.94 5.49
N SER A 48 -3.12 -7.24 5.64
CA SER A 48 -4.27 -7.33 4.74
C SER A 48 -4.05 -6.68 3.36
N SER A 49 -2.85 -6.15 3.12
CA SER A 49 -2.41 -5.64 1.83
C SER A 49 -1.05 -6.22 1.49
N ALA A 50 -0.85 -6.56 0.20
CA ALA A 50 0.42 -7.08 -0.30
C ALA A 50 0.89 -6.27 -1.52
N LEU A 51 2.16 -5.86 -1.52
CA LEU A 51 2.80 -5.28 -2.69
C LEU A 51 2.86 -6.33 -3.80
N THR A 52 2.33 -6.01 -4.98
CA THR A 52 2.31 -6.93 -6.12
C THR A 52 3.09 -6.42 -7.31
N ASP A 53 3.25 -5.11 -7.45
CA ASP A 53 3.94 -4.50 -8.58
C ASP A 53 4.40 -3.07 -8.25
N LEU A 54 5.24 -2.51 -9.12
CA LEU A 54 5.74 -1.14 -9.01
C LEU A 54 5.79 -0.45 -10.38
N ASP A 55 5.43 0.82 -10.41
CA ASP A 55 5.67 1.71 -11.54
C ASP A 55 6.94 2.54 -11.27
N ASN A 56 7.96 2.29 -12.08
CA ASN A 56 9.24 2.97 -11.97
C ASN A 56 9.19 4.43 -12.43
N VAL A 57 8.35 4.74 -13.41
CA VAL A 57 8.30 6.05 -14.08
C VAL A 57 7.63 7.07 -13.16
N TYR A 58 6.55 6.66 -12.49
CA TYR A 58 5.74 7.55 -11.68
C TYR A 58 5.90 7.34 -10.17
N ASN A 59 6.85 6.50 -9.74
CA ASN A 59 7.07 6.13 -8.34
C ASN A 59 5.76 5.69 -7.65
N ILE A 60 5.12 4.68 -8.22
CA ILE A 60 3.88 4.09 -7.69
C ILE A 60 4.15 2.67 -7.24
N LEU A 61 3.59 2.30 -6.08
CA LEU A 61 3.49 0.93 -5.61
C LEU A 61 2.06 0.45 -5.79
N LEU A 62 1.88 -0.78 -6.28
CA LEU A 62 0.58 -1.40 -6.44
C LEU A 62 0.37 -2.45 -5.35
N PHE A 63 -0.63 -2.22 -4.49
CA PHE A 63 -0.99 -3.11 -3.40
C PHE A 63 -2.32 -3.81 -3.69
N LYS A 64 -2.32 -5.13 -3.58
CA LYS A 64 -3.55 -5.94 -3.60
C LYS A 64 -4.11 -6.08 -2.18
N ILE A 65 -5.40 -5.84 -2.03
CA ILE A 65 -6.13 -5.98 -0.74
C ILE A 65 -6.75 -7.37 -0.63
N ASP A 66 -6.82 -7.87 0.60
CA ASP A 66 -7.52 -9.11 0.92
C ASP A 66 -8.95 -9.11 0.33
N PRO A 67 -9.30 -10.10 -0.52
CA PRO A 67 -10.62 -10.20 -1.14
C PRO A 67 -11.79 -10.19 -0.17
N GLU A 68 -11.62 -10.72 1.05
CA GLU A 68 -12.68 -10.69 2.06
C GLU A 68 -12.98 -9.27 2.54
N LEU A 69 -11.93 -8.47 2.72
CA LEU A 69 -12.08 -7.06 3.11
C LEU A 69 -12.60 -6.19 1.97
N VAL A 70 -12.19 -6.47 0.73
CA VAL A 70 -12.74 -5.85 -0.47
C VAL A 70 -14.26 -6.01 -0.49
N LYS A 71 -14.77 -7.22 -0.26
CA LYS A 71 -16.21 -7.50 -0.22
C LYS A 71 -16.88 -6.85 0.99
N LYS A 72 -16.33 -7.08 2.20
CA LYS A 72 -16.93 -6.65 3.47
C LYS A 72 -17.04 -5.13 3.57
N TYR A 73 -15.97 -4.43 3.18
CA TYR A 73 -15.87 -2.99 3.35
C TYR A 73 -16.06 -2.22 2.05
N LYS A 74 -16.25 -2.88 0.89
CA LYS A 74 -16.32 -2.23 -0.43
C LYS A 74 -15.07 -1.42 -0.76
N LEU A 75 -13.89 -1.99 -0.48
CA LEU A 75 -12.61 -1.38 -0.79
C LEU A 75 -12.20 -1.70 -2.23
N PRO A 76 -11.37 -0.87 -2.88
CA PRO A 76 -10.73 -1.26 -4.13
C PRO A 76 -9.87 -2.52 -3.94
N SER A 77 -9.92 -3.45 -4.90
CA SER A 77 -9.09 -4.65 -4.87
C SER A 77 -7.60 -4.38 -5.12
N LEU A 78 -7.30 -3.27 -5.79
CA LEU A 78 -5.95 -2.79 -6.09
C LEU A 78 -5.84 -1.31 -5.71
N ILE A 79 -4.82 -0.98 -4.92
CA ILE A 79 -4.56 0.37 -4.42
C ILE A 79 -3.20 0.85 -4.92
N LYS A 80 -3.19 2.05 -5.49
CA LYS A 80 -1.97 2.74 -5.94
C LYS A 80 -1.47 3.64 -4.83
N VAL A 81 -0.22 3.45 -4.43
CA VAL A 81 0.45 4.30 -3.44
C VAL A 81 1.59 5.04 -4.12
N ASN A 82 1.51 6.36 -4.20
CA ASN A 82 2.64 7.18 -4.62
C ASN A 82 3.68 7.23 -3.51
N TYR A 83 4.95 7.27 -3.88
CA TYR A 83 6.01 7.52 -2.92
C TYR A 83 7.06 8.49 -3.46
N LEU A 84 7.76 9.13 -2.52
CA LEU A 84 8.87 10.02 -2.79
C LEU A 84 9.95 9.78 -1.74
N PHE A 85 11.18 9.52 -2.19
CA PHE A 85 12.35 9.52 -1.32
C PHE A 85 12.88 10.94 -1.18
N CYS A 86 12.99 11.40 0.06
CA CYS A 86 13.63 12.66 0.42
C CYS A 86 14.54 12.38 1.62
N PRO A 87 15.79 11.93 1.41
CA PRO A 87 16.69 11.61 2.51
C PRO A 87 16.70 12.74 3.56
N PRO A 88 16.46 12.44 4.85
CA PRO A 88 16.49 11.12 5.49
C PRO A 88 15.14 10.36 5.58
N PHE A 89 14.07 10.84 4.94
CA PHE A 89 12.72 10.26 5.07
C PHE A 89 12.12 9.77 3.74
N VAL A 90 11.03 9.01 3.85
CA VAL A 90 10.17 8.63 2.73
C VAL A 90 8.78 9.21 2.96
N ARG A 91 8.15 9.73 1.90
CA ARG A 91 6.75 10.11 1.92
C ARG A 91 5.97 9.12 1.09
N THR A 92 4.84 8.66 1.62
CA THR A 92 3.88 7.84 0.89
C THR A 92 2.53 8.53 0.92
N GLY A 93 1.77 8.36 -0.17
CA GLY A 93 0.49 9.01 -0.35
C GLY A 93 -0.46 8.11 -1.12
N VAL A 94 -1.72 8.08 -0.68
CA VAL A 94 -2.77 7.29 -1.32
C VAL A 94 -4.07 8.08 -1.27
N ILE A 95 -4.83 8.00 -2.36
CA ILE A 95 -6.17 8.58 -2.45
C ILE A 95 -7.10 7.44 -2.86
N ILE A 96 -8.01 7.08 -1.97
CA ILE A 96 -9.05 6.09 -2.23
C ILE A 96 -10.35 6.83 -2.41
N ARG A 97 -10.90 6.77 -3.62
CA ARG A 97 -12.24 7.30 -3.88
C ARG A 97 -13.24 6.27 -3.35
N SER A 98 -13.97 6.64 -2.30
CA SER A 98 -15.17 5.91 -1.91
C SER A 98 -16.15 5.97 -3.07
N GLU A 99 -16.66 4.82 -3.52
CA GLU A 99 -17.84 4.81 -4.37
C GLU A 99 -18.96 5.46 -3.55
N LYS A 100 -19.36 6.67 -3.93
CA LYS A 100 -20.50 7.34 -3.29
C LYS A 100 -21.63 6.33 -3.22
N SER A 101 -22.12 6.05 -2.00
CA SER A 101 -23.43 5.43 -1.84
C SER A 101 -24.39 6.31 -2.63
N LYS A 102 -24.95 5.79 -3.73
CA LYS A 102 -26.07 6.43 -4.41
C LYS A 102 -27.13 6.63 -3.32
N LYS A 103 -27.31 7.87 -2.88
CA LYS A 103 -28.47 8.28 -2.09
C LYS A 103 -29.65 8.36 -3.02
#